data_AF-A0A962UJK4-F1
#
_entry.id   AF-A0A962UJK4-F1
#
_cell.length_a   1.000
_cell.length_b   1.000
_cell.length_c   1.000
_cell.angle_alpha   90.00
_cell.angle_beta   90.00
_cell.angle_gamma   90.00
#
_symmetry.space_group_name_H-M   'P 1'
#
loop_
_entity.id
_entity.type
_entity.pdbx_description
1 polymer ?
#
loop_
_entity_poly.entity_id
_entity_poly.type
_entity_poly.pdbx_seq_one_letter_code
_entity_poly.pdbx_strand_id
1 'polypeptide(L)' 'MPITLAVPLDLPDVRVLANRMLEEGTVLIEVESPLKTTRCHRRGRETDRFHGFGRPIRLRHLPVFGVMW' A
#
# COMPACT_ATOMS: atom_id res chain seq x y z
N MET A 1 -16.23 -16.83 -11.97
CA MET A 1 -15.57 -17.00 -10.65
C MET A 1 -14.63 -15.82 -10.47
N PRO A 2 -14.73 -15.02 -9.40
CA PRO A 2 -13.76 -13.96 -9.16
C PRO A 2 -12.41 -14.58 -8.78
N ILE A 3 -11.34 -14.08 -9.37
CA ILE A 3 -9.97 -14.41 -8.98
C ILE A 3 -9.60 -13.49 -7.81
N THR A 4 -9.24 -14.07 -6.68
CA THR A 4 -8.77 -13.32 -5.50
C THR A 4 -7.25 -13.33 -5.47
N LEU A 5 -6.63 -12.16 -5.53
CA LEU A 5 -5.20 -11.96 -5.37
C LEU A 5 -4.92 -11.41 -3.96
N ALA A 6 -4.04 -12.07 -3.21
CA ALA A 6 -3.57 -11.60 -1.90
C ALA A 6 -2.08 -11.27 -1.97
N VAL A 7 -1.72 -10.02 -1.68
CA VAL A 7 -0.32 -9.55 -1.63
C VAL A 7 -0.04 -9.05 -0.21
N PRO A 8 0.91 -9.65 0.53
CA PRO A 8 1.30 -9.14 1.83
C PRO A 8 2.03 -7.81 1.63
N LEU A 9 1.40 -6.72 2.06
CA LEU A 9 2.03 -5.41 2.14
C LEU A 9 2.43 -5.18 3.60
N ASP A 10 3.68 -4.78 3.85
CA ASP A 10 4.12 -4.31 5.16
C ASP A 10 3.62 -2.87 5.37
N LEU A 11 2.29 -2.73 5.34
CA LEU A 11 1.57 -1.49 5.57
C LEU A 11 0.55 -1.74 6.69
N PRO A 12 0.35 -0.77 7.60
CA PRO A 12 -0.76 -0.85 8.55
C PRO A 12 -2.09 -0.82 7.79
N ASP A 13 -3.17 -1.26 8.43
CA ASP A 13 -4.55 -1.36 7.88
C ASP A 13 -4.76 -0.58 6.57
N VAL A 14 -5.08 -1.32 5.50
CA VAL A 14 -5.35 -0.74 4.18
C VAL A 14 -6.73 -1.17 3.68
N ARG A 15 -7.46 -0.25 3.07
CA ARG A 15 -8.72 -0.50 2.37
C ARG A 15 -8.52 -0.32 0.86
N VAL A 16 -8.91 -1.32 0.07
CA VAL A 16 -8.86 -1.23 -1.39
C VAL A 16 -10.01 -0.34 -1.87
N LEU A 17 -9.66 0.72 -2.60
CA LEU A 17 -10.61 1.64 -3.23
C LEU A 17 -11.01 1.15 -4.62
N ALA A 18 -10.01 0.75 -5.41
CA ALA A 18 -10.19 0.30 -6.77
C ALA A 18 -9.04 -0.61 -7.20
N ASN A 19 -9.27 -1.41 -8.22
CA ASN A 19 -8.22 -2.13 -8.92
C ASN A 19 -8.50 -2.05 -10.42
N ARG A 20 -7.44 -1.94 -11.21
CA ARG A 20 -7.52 -1.92 -12.67
C ARG A 20 -6.29 -2.59 -13.27
N MET A 21 -6.50 -3.30 -14.36
CA MET A 21 -5.41 -3.84 -15.16
C MET A 21 -4.90 -2.73 -16.09
N LEU A 22 -3.59 -2.51 -16.06
CA LEU A 22 -2.86 -1.67 -16.99
C LEU A 22 -2.27 -2.53 -18.11
N GLU A 23 -1.51 -1.89 -19.00
CA GLU A 23 -0.75 -2.56 -20.04
C GLU A 23 0.30 -3.53 -19.43
N GLU A 24 0.73 -4.50 -20.24
CA GLU A 24 1.80 -5.46 -19.89
C GLU A 24 1.49 -6.37 -18.68
N GLY A 25 0.20 -6.52 -18.31
CA GLY A 25 -0.20 -7.36 -17.18
C GLY A 25 0.07 -6.71 -15.81
N THR A 26 0.31 -5.40 -15.77
CA THR A 26 0.48 -4.66 -14.52
C THR A 26 -0.90 -4.43 -13.86
N VAL A 27 -1.04 -4.78 -12.59
CA VAL A 27 -2.25 -4.48 -11.81
C VAL A 27 -2.01 -3.24 -10.96
N LEU A 28 -2.81 -2.20 -11.18
CA LEU A 28 -2.86 -1.02 -10.32
C LEU A 28 -3.95 -1.23 -9.27
N ILE A 29 -3.57 -1.21 -8.00
CA ILE A 29 -4.49 -1.29 -6.86
C ILE A 29 -4.41 0.04 -6.11
N GLU A 30 -5.51 0.77 -6.09
CA GLU A 30 -5.64 1.99 -5.32
C GLU A 30 -6.13 1.62 -3.92
N VAL A 31 -5.38 2.07 -2.91
CA VAL A 31 -5.67 1.79 -1.50
C VAL A 31 -5.65 3.08 -0.70
N GLU A 32 -6.40 3.10 0.40
CA GLU A 32 -6.31 4.13 1.43
C GLU A 32 -6.00 3.52 2.79
N SER A 33 -5.45 4.32 3.69
CA SER A 33 -5.39 3.96 5.11
C SER A 33 -6.67 4.42 5.82
N PRO A 34 -7.37 3.56 6.55
CA PRO A 34 -8.51 3.96 7.38
C PRO A 34 -8.07 4.61 8.70
N LEU A 35 -6.76 4.66 8.99
CA LEU A 35 -6.24 5.25 10.20
C LEU A 35 -6.48 6.76 10.20
N LYS A 36 -7.14 7.24 11.26
CA LYS A 36 -7.43 8.67 11.45
C LYS A 36 -6.23 9.45 11.96
N THR A 37 -5.24 8.75 12.51
CA THR A 37 -4.04 9.32 13.09
C THR A 37 -2.82 8.70 12.43
N THR A 38 -1.73 9.45 12.42
CA THR A 38 -0.42 8.94 12.03
C THR A 38 0.64 9.46 12.99
N ARG A 39 1.76 8.75 13.08
CA ARG A 39 2.89 9.18 13.89
C ARG A 39 3.74 10.16 13.08
N CYS A 40 3.88 11.39 13.58
CA CYS A 40 4.68 12.41 12.91
C CYS A 40 6.15 11.96 12.80
N HIS A 41 6.68 11.82 11.59
CA HIS A 41 8.07 11.42 11.37
C HIS A 41 9.08 12.39 12.03
N ARG A 42 8.76 13.67 12.15
CA ARG A 42 9.66 14.69 12.70
C ARG A 42 9.67 14.73 14.24
N ARG A 43 8.53 14.45 14.88
CA ARG A 43 8.36 14.62 16.34
C ARG A 43 8.04 13.33 17.09
N GLY A 44 7.72 12.25 16.37
CA GLY A 44 7.35 10.96 16.94
C GLY A 44 6.02 10.94 17.72
N ARG A 45 5.22 12.01 17.68
CA ARG A 45 3.90 12.10 18.35
C ARG A 45 2.79 11.76 17.37
N GLU A 46 1.67 11.24 17.86
CA GLU A 46 0.46 11.07 17.06
C GLU A 46 -0.10 12.44 16.63
N THR A 47 -0.60 12.47 15.41
CA THR A 47 -1.30 13.62 14.84
C THR A 47 -2.51 13.13 14.07
N ASP A 48 -3.64 13.80 14.29
CA ASP A 48 -4.91 13.64 13.57
C ASP A 48 -5.07 14.72 12.48
N ARG A 49 -4.27 15.80 12.55
CA ARG A 49 -4.28 16.87 11.54
C ARG A 49 -3.64 16.40 10.24
N PHE A 50 -4.40 16.53 9.16
CA PHE A 50 -3.91 16.28 7.82
C PHE A 50 -2.98 17.41 7.37
N HIS A 51 -1.72 17.05 7.09
CA HIS A 51 -0.69 17.98 6.61
C HIS A 51 -0.25 17.72 5.17
N GLY A 52 -0.87 16.75 4.49
CA GLY A 52 -0.55 16.34 3.12
C GLY A 52 -0.18 14.85 3.03
N PHE A 53 0.00 14.38 1.80
CA PHE A 53 0.47 13.03 1.53
C PHE A 53 2.00 12.95 1.63
N GLY A 54 2.50 11.81 2.10
CA GLY A 54 3.93 11.50 2.04
C GLY A 54 4.42 11.34 0.59
N ARG A 55 5.73 11.23 0.41
CA ARG A 55 6.30 10.91 -0.89
C ARG A 55 5.79 9.52 -1.34
N PRO A 56 5.35 9.37 -2.60
CA PRO A 56 5.03 8.05 -3.14
C PRO A 56 6.24 7.11 -2.99
N ILE A 57 6.00 5.91 -2.49
CA ILE A 57 7.01 4.87 -2.36
C ILE A 57 6.70 3.71 -3.30
N ARG A 58 7.74 3.10 -3.87
CA ARG A 58 7.60 1.87 -4.64
C ARG A 58 7.89 0.68 -3.72
N LEU A 59 6.85 -0.09 -3.41
CA LEU A 59 6.98 -1.30 -2.60
C LEU A 59 7.40 -2.47 -3.50
N ARG A 60 8.57 -3.07 -3.22
CA ARG A 60 9.00 -4.32 -3.85
C ARG A 60 8.38 -5.48 -3.08
N HIS A 61 7.28 -6.01 -3.59
CA HIS A 61 6.58 -7.16 -3.00
C HIS A 61 7.06 -8.51 -3.59
N LEU A 62 7.65 -8.50 -4.79
CA LEU A 62 8.30 -9.70 -5.32
C LEU A 62 9.61 -9.92 -4.53
N PRO A 63 9.85 -11.14 -4.04
CA PRO A 63 11.11 -11.46 -3.39
C PRO A 63 12.26 -11.19 -4.38
N VAL A 64 13.32 -10.55 -3.89
CA VAL A 64 14.52 -10.24 -4.69
C VAL A 64 15.19 -11.51 -5.22
N PHE A 65 14.94 -12.62 -4.52
CA PHE A 65 15.27 -13.97 -4.96
C PHE A 65 13.99 -14.59 -5.50
N GLY A 66 13.98 -14.90 -6.81
CA GLY A 66 12.91 -15.70 -7.39
C GLY A 66 12.64 -16.92 -6.52
N VAL A 67 11.37 -17.19 -6.28
CA VAL A 67 10.89 -18.43 -5.66
C VAL A 67 11.70 -19.60 -6.20
N MET A 68 12.49 -20.20 -5.31
CA MET A 68 13.04 -21.52 -5.54
C MET A 68 11.99 -22.49 -5.01
N TRP A 69 11.39 -23.23 -5.95
CA TRP A 69 10.44 -24.34 -5.83
C TRP A 69 8.95 -23.97 -5.70
#